data_AF-A0A2C5YBB9-F1
#
_entry.id   AF-A0A2C5YBB9-F1
#
_cell.length_a   1.000
_cell.length_b   1.000
_cell.length_c   1.000
_cell.angle_alpha   90.00
_cell.angle_beta   90.00
_cell.angle_gamma   90.00
#
_symmetry.space_group_name_H-M   'P 1'
#
loop_
_entity.id
_entity.type
_entity.pdbx_description
1 polymer ?
#
loop_
_entity_poly.entity_id
_entity_poly.type
_entity_poly.pdbx_seq_one_letter_code
_entity_poly.pdbx_strand_id
1 'polypeptide(L)'
;MDLSQDSIHTVIHPTAAFCALAASQPPSMSPTTPPSVPWCHSTLNPKNRIESLTLPLEPLWRIDGCTALGTQFFACPLFLPRHAIRPYRIDVFIPEPATLPRHLRVLLDMDATFYTHDGRRIAPLAITRHIVRILDHWTRSLPRPLDRFYHGLPFGSRIVVLNMPHDVKKARIKLFPAHALERQLLSISSLRRLWGQDVELPPTLDFHQVTYVSQLHDSVCLVHVNGSSLVLKTLTSHTKYLYHELRNLISIPPHRHVIARPMHLIIKRCSFGSKEAVIGYTLQFHSHGSLDRVIPFFQLHSRLSLCDKLNWSCQLVSALQHLRRKATIFYPDLRLENIVLSEAGHVVMVDFEQRGVWCEFAAPEVNAIEYMRLLAVDDKIDPLIRQRYVRLLDTTLPQWETMVENENYATSPPPSDNYNVPWSCLSSVEQEASEVYMLGRILWCIFEATSAPQHSTPWISYLWEPVVEFPKYTAMTPAPVRTLIDHCTRGARPGLSDLIVRQGSKLVLRRFENPDASTPRLVQSTARDWWATEIEQSERWLQARSQGMANGNWNHNYYNRPSLRQVYNALEDMRLDPLFQT
;
A
#
# COMPACT_ATOMS: atom_id res chain seq x y z
N MET A 1 -16.02 15.85 7.00
CA MET A 1 -14.77 15.92 7.81
C MET A 1 -13.58 15.98 6.85
N ASP A 2 -12.56 16.79 7.12
CA ASP A 2 -11.36 16.82 6.25
C ASP A 2 -10.59 15.49 6.35
N LEU A 3 -10.06 15.01 5.23
CA LEU A 3 -9.20 13.83 5.17
C LEU A 3 -7.78 14.20 5.62
N SER A 4 -7.30 13.55 6.67
CA SER A 4 -6.02 13.82 7.35
C SER A 4 -5.54 12.59 8.13
N GLN A 5 -4.33 12.62 8.69
CA GLN A 5 -3.88 11.55 9.59
C GLN A 5 -4.79 11.42 10.81
N ASP A 6 -5.29 12.53 11.35
CA ASP A 6 -6.25 12.52 12.45
C ASP A 6 -7.57 11.81 12.09
N SER A 7 -8.06 12.01 10.86
CA SER A 7 -9.25 11.30 10.39
C SER A 7 -9.04 9.78 10.26
N ILE A 8 -7.80 9.32 10.05
CA ILE A 8 -7.50 7.88 10.08
C ILE A 8 -7.80 7.34 11.48
N HIS A 9 -7.27 7.97 12.53
CA HIS A 9 -7.46 7.51 13.91
C HIS A 9 -8.90 7.69 14.40
N THR A 10 -9.59 8.74 13.98
CA THR A 10 -10.91 9.09 14.53
C THR A 10 -12.09 8.58 13.70
N VAL A 11 -11.83 8.01 12.52
CA VAL A 11 -12.88 7.50 11.61
C VAL A 11 -12.52 6.16 10.99
N ILE A 12 -11.33 6.03 10.37
CA ILE A 12 -11.01 4.90 9.50
C ILE A 12 -10.46 3.68 10.26
N HIS A 13 -9.81 3.87 11.41
CA HIS A 13 -9.27 2.79 12.23
C HIS A 13 -10.19 2.44 13.41
N PRO A 14 -10.08 1.21 13.97
CA PRO A 14 -10.86 0.78 15.14
C PRO A 14 -10.68 1.66 16.38
N THR A 15 -9.57 2.41 16.44
CA THR A 15 -9.33 3.48 17.43
C THR A 15 -10.51 4.44 17.56
N ALA A 16 -11.26 4.67 16.49
CA ALA A 16 -12.42 5.55 16.44
C ALA A 16 -13.53 5.18 17.45
N ALA A 17 -13.65 3.90 17.83
CA ALA A 17 -14.59 3.46 18.86
C ALA A 17 -14.35 4.11 20.23
N PHE A 18 -13.10 4.55 20.49
CA PHE A 18 -12.65 5.08 21.77
C PHE A 18 -12.30 6.57 21.73
N CYS A 19 -12.41 7.21 20.56
CA CYS A 19 -12.13 8.63 20.42
C CYS A 19 -13.27 9.51 20.95
N ALA A 20 -12.91 10.64 21.55
CA ALA A 20 -13.87 11.69 21.89
C ALA A 20 -14.46 12.30 20.62
N LEU A 21 -15.77 12.59 20.63
CA LEU A 21 -16.42 13.28 19.53
C LEU A 21 -15.95 14.73 19.43
N ALA A 22 -15.76 15.23 18.22
CA ALA A 22 -15.52 16.65 18.00
C ALA A 22 -16.64 17.49 18.65
N ALA A 23 -16.24 18.60 19.27
CA ALA A 23 -17.18 19.57 19.81
C ALA A 23 -18.18 20.00 18.71
N SER A 24 -19.45 20.21 19.10
CA SER A 24 -20.43 20.81 18.18
C SER A 24 -19.92 22.17 17.74
N GLN A 25 -19.39 22.25 16.53
CA GLN A 25 -19.35 23.53 15.86
C GLN A 25 -20.81 23.86 15.51
N PRO A 26 -21.31 25.07 15.85
CA PRO A 26 -22.61 25.48 15.37
C PRO A 26 -22.63 25.31 13.84
N PRO A 27 -23.77 24.93 13.25
CA PRO A 27 -23.87 24.85 11.79
C PRO A 27 -23.39 26.19 11.25
N SER A 28 -22.26 26.16 10.55
CA SER A 28 -21.78 27.29 9.77
C SER A 28 -22.88 27.54 8.77
N MET A 29 -23.78 28.48 9.05
CA MET A 29 -24.64 29.06 8.03
C MET A 29 -23.71 29.49 6.93
N SER A 30 -23.78 28.81 5.79
CA SER A 30 -23.09 29.23 4.57
C SER A 30 -23.51 30.68 4.36
N PRO A 31 -22.60 31.66 4.53
CA PRO A 31 -22.99 33.01 4.18
C PRO A 31 -23.28 32.97 2.67
N THR A 32 -24.48 33.39 2.30
CA THR A 32 -24.96 33.53 0.91
C THR A 32 -24.08 34.47 0.08
N THR A 33 -23.10 35.09 0.72
CA THR A 33 -22.00 35.86 0.16
C THR A 33 -20.69 35.29 0.73
N PRO A 34 -19.68 34.94 -0.10
CA PRO A 34 -18.38 34.56 0.45
C PRO A 34 -17.91 35.67 1.38
N PRO A 35 -17.50 35.37 2.62
CA PRO A 35 -17.03 36.40 3.53
C PRO A 35 -15.90 37.13 2.81
N SER A 36 -16.02 38.45 2.70
CA SER A 36 -14.99 39.31 2.12
C SER A 36 -13.68 39.01 2.85
N VAL A 37 -12.81 38.19 2.24
CA VAL A 37 -11.51 37.88 2.80
C VAL A 37 -10.76 39.20 2.86
N PRO A 38 -10.38 39.70 4.05
CA PRO A 38 -9.66 40.96 4.16
C PRO A 38 -8.46 40.94 3.20
N TRP A 39 -8.16 42.06 2.54
CA TRP A 39 -7.08 42.10 1.53
C TRP A 39 -5.76 41.52 2.05
N CYS A 40 -5.45 41.70 3.33
CA CYS A 40 -4.27 41.12 3.97
C CYS A 40 -4.24 39.58 4.01
N HIS A 41 -5.35 38.90 3.83
CA HIS A 41 -5.49 37.44 3.78
C HIS A 41 -5.94 36.92 2.40
N SER A 42 -6.25 37.82 1.46
CA SER A 42 -6.64 37.46 0.11
C SER A 42 -5.49 36.75 -0.63
N THR A 43 -5.82 35.71 -1.41
CA THR A 43 -4.89 35.02 -2.32
C THR A 43 -4.48 35.89 -3.51
N LEU A 44 -5.26 36.95 -3.79
CA LEU A 44 -4.93 37.98 -4.77
C LEU A 44 -3.93 39.00 -4.23
N ASN A 45 -3.71 39.03 -2.91
CA ASN A 45 -2.67 39.85 -2.34
C ASN A 45 -1.30 39.27 -2.72
N PRO A 46 -0.42 40.05 -3.38
CA PRO A 46 0.89 39.57 -3.80
C PRO A 46 1.70 38.89 -2.69
N LYS A 47 1.53 39.31 -1.42
CA LYS A 47 2.25 38.72 -0.28
C LYS A 47 1.81 37.30 0.10
N ASN A 48 0.59 36.90 -0.29
CA ASN A 48 0.00 35.59 -0.02
C ASN A 48 -0.09 34.73 -1.29
N ARG A 49 0.39 35.24 -2.43
CA ARG A 49 0.38 34.52 -3.69
C ARG A 49 1.62 33.65 -3.77
N ILE A 50 1.45 32.37 -4.13
CA ILE A 50 2.57 31.52 -4.51
C ILE A 50 3.20 32.15 -5.76
N GLU A 51 4.49 32.46 -5.68
CA GLU A 51 5.21 33.23 -6.71
C GLU A 51 4.95 32.68 -8.12
N SER A 52 5.04 31.35 -8.28
CA SER A 52 4.64 30.66 -9.50
C SER A 52 4.49 29.16 -9.25
N LEU A 53 3.52 28.56 -9.93
CA LEU A 53 3.33 27.10 -10.01
C LEU A 53 3.71 26.55 -11.40
N THR A 54 4.39 27.35 -12.22
CA THR A 54 5.01 26.87 -13.46
C THR A 54 6.34 26.19 -13.13
N LEU A 55 6.55 25.01 -13.70
CA LEU A 55 7.83 24.31 -13.60
C LEU A 55 8.96 25.18 -14.19
N PRO A 56 10.17 25.14 -13.62
CA PRO A 56 11.33 25.76 -14.24
C PRO A 56 11.60 25.20 -15.64
N LEU A 57 12.18 26.02 -16.53
CA LEU A 57 12.50 25.60 -17.91
C LEU A 57 13.48 24.42 -17.94
N GLU A 58 14.46 24.45 -17.03
CA GLU A 58 15.45 23.40 -16.83
C GLU A 58 15.38 22.95 -15.36
N PRO A 59 14.42 22.08 -15.02
CA PRO A 59 14.27 21.61 -13.66
C PRO A 59 15.45 20.70 -13.31
N LEU A 60 16.05 20.92 -12.13
CA LEU A 60 17.12 20.07 -11.59
C LEU A 60 16.55 18.84 -10.88
N TRP A 61 15.23 18.76 -10.68
CA TRP A 61 14.54 17.65 -10.04
C TRP A 61 13.26 17.27 -10.76
N ARG A 62 12.90 15.99 -10.70
CA ARG A 62 11.61 15.42 -11.11
C ARG A 62 11.00 14.67 -9.94
N ILE A 63 9.68 14.68 -9.82
CA ILE A 63 8.94 13.88 -8.84
C ILE A 63 8.27 12.72 -9.58
N ASP A 64 8.53 11.48 -9.12
CA ASP A 64 8.05 10.25 -9.76
C ASP A 64 6.79 9.67 -9.11
N GLY A 65 6.40 10.18 -7.94
CA GLY A 65 5.20 9.77 -7.21
C GLY A 65 5.25 10.22 -5.74
N CYS A 66 4.27 9.77 -4.95
CA CYS A 66 4.25 10.03 -3.52
C CYS A 66 3.63 8.88 -2.70
N THR A 67 3.97 8.83 -1.42
CA THR A 67 3.47 7.88 -0.43
C THR A 67 3.30 8.58 0.94
N ALA A 68 3.07 7.80 2.00
CA ALA A 68 2.93 8.27 3.37
C ALA A 68 1.85 9.38 3.47
N LEU A 69 0.67 9.11 2.88
CA LEU A 69 -0.49 10.01 2.93
C LEU A 69 -0.16 11.41 2.36
N GLY A 70 0.64 11.45 1.30
CA GLY A 70 0.99 12.68 0.59
C GLY A 70 2.10 13.51 1.23
N THR A 71 2.88 12.93 2.17
CA THR A 71 3.98 13.63 2.86
C THR A 71 5.37 13.25 2.38
N GLN A 72 5.51 12.14 1.65
CA GLN A 72 6.77 11.66 1.10
C GLN A 72 6.71 11.60 -0.43
N PHE A 73 7.65 12.25 -1.12
CA PHE A 73 7.73 12.35 -2.57
C PHE A 73 9.03 11.75 -3.10
N PHE A 74 8.94 10.99 -4.19
CA PHE A 74 10.08 10.33 -4.81
C PHE A 74 10.80 11.28 -5.76
N ALA A 75 11.95 11.80 -5.36
CA ALA A 75 12.68 12.81 -6.13
C ALA A 75 13.82 12.21 -6.95
N CYS A 76 13.92 12.62 -8.22
CA CYS A 76 14.93 12.21 -9.17
C CYS A 76 15.80 13.41 -9.58
N PRO A 77 17.14 13.35 -9.43
CA PRO A 77 18.04 14.46 -9.75
C PRO A 77 18.31 14.56 -11.26
N LEU A 78 17.76 15.58 -11.91
CA LEU A 78 17.95 15.85 -13.33
C LEU A 78 19.24 16.62 -13.63
N PHE A 79 19.93 17.14 -12.61
CA PHE A 79 21.25 17.77 -12.76
C PHE A 79 22.40 16.78 -13.00
N LEU A 80 22.11 15.47 -12.92
CA LEU A 80 23.05 14.41 -13.27
C LEU A 80 22.76 13.89 -14.68
N PRO A 81 23.79 13.48 -15.44
CA PRO A 81 23.57 12.74 -16.69
C PRO A 81 22.71 11.50 -16.46
N ARG A 82 21.79 11.17 -17.38
CA ARG A 82 20.85 10.05 -17.22
C ARG A 82 21.52 8.73 -16.84
N HIS A 83 22.67 8.41 -17.45
CA HIS A 83 23.44 7.20 -17.18
C HIS A 83 24.20 7.22 -15.84
N ALA A 84 24.22 8.35 -15.13
CA ALA A 84 24.84 8.53 -13.81
C ALA A 84 23.81 8.54 -12.67
N ILE A 85 22.51 8.60 -12.97
CA ILE A 85 21.46 8.54 -11.95
C ILE A 85 21.39 7.12 -11.39
N ARG A 86 21.68 6.98 -10.10
CA ARG A 86 21.58 5.72 -9.35
C ARG A 86 20.36 5.73 -8.43
N PRO A 87 19.77 4.57 -8.10
CA PRO A 87 18.60 4.48 -7.24
C PRO A 87 18.96 4.71 -5.75
N TYR A 88 19.46 5.90 -5.40
CA TYR A 88 19.84 6.25 -4.01
C TYR A 88 18.64 6.37 -3.07
N ARG A 89 17.42 6.48 -3.61
CA ARG A 89 16.17 6.66 -2.85
C ARG A 89 16.24 7.87 -1.91
N ILE A 90 16.66 9.01 -2.47
CA ILE A 90 16.68 10.29 -1.75
C ILE A 90 15.32 10.95 -1.88
N ASP A 91 14.46 10.65 -0.92
CA ASP A 91 13.06 11.08 -0.94
C ASP A 91 12.88 12.45 -0.23
N VAL A 92 11.86 13.18 -0.66
CA VAL A 92 11.52 14.51 -0.15
C VAL A 92 10.33 14.41 0.79
N PHE A 93 10.48 14.96 2.00
CA PHE A 93 9.45 14.95 3.03
C PHE A 93 8.96 16.39 3.24
N ILE A 94 7.64 16.57 3.28
CA ILE A 94 7.00 17.86 3.54
C ILE A 94 6.21 17.81 4.86
N PRO A 95 5.81 18.97 5.41
CA PRO A 95 4.97 19.00 6.61
C PRO A 95 3.63 18.31 6.33
N GLU A 96 3.05 17.71 7.37
CA GLU A 96 1.74 17.10 7.26
C GLU A 96 0.71 18.14 6.79
N PRO A 97 -0.11 17.85 5.76
CA PRO A 97 -1.09 18.80 5.22
C PRO A 97 -1.96 19.42 6.32
N ALA A 98 -2.43 18.63 7.28
CA ALA A 98 -3.31 19.10 8.36
C ALA A 98 -2.69 20.21 9.24
N THR A 99 -1.36 20.29 9.31
CA THR A 99 -0.64 21.34 10.06
C THR A 99 -0.56 22.66 9.30
N LEU A 100 -0.92 22.68 8.01
CA LEU A 100 -0.82 23.85 7.15
C LEU A 100 -2.16 24.62 7.07
N PRO A 101 -2.10 25.94 6.84
CA PRO A 101 -3.30 26.74 6.63
C PRO A 101 -4.17 26.21 5.49
N ARG A 102 -5.49 26.13 5.69
CA ARG A 102 -6.44 25.59 4.70
C ARG A 102 -6.31 26.22 3.31
N HIS A 103 -6.12 27.54 3.23
CA HIS A 103 -5.97 28.23 1.94
C HIS A 103 -4.74 27.71 1.17
N LEU A 104 -3.64 27.44 1.85
CA LEU A 104 -2.41 26.94 1.24
C LEU A 104 -2.58 25.50 0.78
N ARG A 105 -3.23 24.66 1.58
CA ARG A 105 -3.57 23.28 1.19
C ARG A 105 -4.34 23.22 -0.12
N VAL A 106 -5.37 24.07 -0.25
CA VAL A 106 -6.20 24.17 -1.45
C VAL A 106 -5.40 24.67 -2.65
N LEU A 107 -4.59 25.74 -2.47
CA LEU A 107 -3.76 26.27 -3.54
C LEU A 107 -2.70 25.29 -4.06
N LEU A 108 -2.28 24.35 -3.22
CA LEU A 108 -1.26 23.36 -3.52
C LEU A 108 -1.84 21.98 -3.88
N ASP A 109 -3.16 21.82 -3.97
CA ASP A 109 -3.81 20.52 -4.21
C ASP A 109 -3.36 19.42 -3.20
N MET A 110 -2.98 19.80 -1.98
CA MET A 110 -2.35 18.87 -1.03
C MET A 110 -3.28 17.74 -0.59
N ASP A 111 -4.58 17.97 -0.64
CA ASP A 111 -5.52 16.94 -0.25
C ASP A 111 -5.57 15.80 -1.29
N ALA A 112 -5.21 16.05 -2.55
CA ALA A 112 -5.18 15.04 -3.60
C ALA A 112 -4.01 14.06 -3.46
N THR A 113 -2.90 14.48 -2.83
CA THR A 113 -1.72 13.62 -2.62
C THR A 113 -1.93 12.60 -1.51
N PHE A 114 -2.99 12.73 -0.71
CA PHE A 114 -3.32 11.77 0.34
C PHE A 114 -3.63 10.38 -0.22
N TYR A 115 -4.38 10.34 -1.33
CA TYR A 115 -4.94 9.12 -1.93
C TYR A 115 -4.45 8.88 -3.37
N THR A 116 -3.61 9.75 -3.91
CA THR A 116 -3.03 9.57 -5.26
C THR A 116 -1.57 9.19 -5.10
N HIS A 117 -1.12 8.13 -5.78
CA HIS A 117 0.26 7.63 -5.62
C HIS A 117 1.06 7.61 -6.92
N ASP A 118 0.41 7.48 -8.09
CA ASP A 118 1.13 7.34 -9.36
C ASP A 118 1.69 8.68 -9.87
N GLY A 119 2.90 8.61 -10.43
CA GLY A 119 3.61 9.78 -10.93
C GLY A 119 2.86 10.58 -12.00
N ARG A 120 2.03 9.94 -12.83
CA ARG A 120 1.31 10.65 -13.91
C ARG A 120 0.24 11.58 -13.36
N ARG A 121 -0.50 11.13 -12.33
CA ARG A 121 -1.51 11.96 -11.67
C ARG A 121 -0.92 12.92 -10.63
N ILE A 122 0.23 12.58 -10.02
CA ILE A 122 0.93 13.45 -9.06
C ILE A 122 1.72 14.58 -9.72
N ALA A 123 2.38 14.33 -10.86
CA ALA A 123 3.19 15.33 -11.56
C ALA A 123 2.47 16.66 -11.85
N PRO A 124 1.19 16.69 -12.30
CA PRO A 124 0.52 17.95 -12.60
C PRO A 124 0.07 18.74 -11.36
N LEU A 125 0.05 18.16 -10.16
CA LEU A 125 -0.46 18.83 -8.95
C LEU A 125 0.40 20.03 -8.54
N ALA A 126 -0.23 21.08 -8.00
CA ALA A 126 0.45 22.31 -7.61
C ALA A 126 1.55 22.07 -6.56
N ILE A 127 1.33 21.20 -5.58
CA ILE A 127 2.34 20.81 -4.58
C ILE A 127 3.59 20.23 -5.22
N THR A 128 3.45 19.36 -6.22
CA THR A 128 4.58 18.76 -6.92
C THR A 128 5.42 19.82 -7.61
N ARG A 129 4.79 20.75 -8.31
CA ARG A 129 5.48 21.86 -9.00
C ARG A 129 6.17 22.79 -8.00
N HIS A 130 5.51 23.04 -6.86
CA HIS A 130 6.07 23.88 -5.80
C HIS A 130 7.29 23.22 -5.13
N ILE A 131 7.23 21.92 -4.85
CA ILE A 131 8.37 21.14 -4.36
C ILE A 131 9.53 21.22 -5.35
N VAL A 132 9.31 21.00 -6.65
CA VAL A 132 10.37 21.10 -7.67
C VAL A 132 11.03 22.47 -7.64
N ARG A 133 10.25 23.57 -7.57
CA ARG A 133 10.81 24.93 -7.49
C ARG A 133 11.61 25.18 -6.20
N ILE A 134 11.12 24.67 -5.07
CA ILE A 134 11.84 24.73 -3.77
C ILE A 134 13.18 24.01 -3.89
N LEU A 135 13.18 22.79 -4.41
CA LEU A 135 14.38 21.99 -4.59
C LEU A 135 15.33 22.62 -5.61
N ASP A 136 14.82 23.20 -6.69
CA ASP A 136 15.62 23.91 -7.68
C ASP A 136 16.36 25.10 -7.08
N HIS A 137 15.64 25.94 -6.33
CA HIS A 137 16.24 27.09 -5.66
C HIS A 137 17.30 26.64 -4.64
N TRP A 138 16.96 25.67 -3.80
CA TRP A 138 17.88 25.11 -2.81
C TRP A 138 19.13 24.49 -3.45
N THR A 139 18.96 23.68 -4.50
CA THR A 139 20.07 22.99 -5.18
C THR A 139 21.04 23.96 -5.83
N ARG A 140 20.54 25.07 -6.39
CA ARG A 140 21.39 26.14 -6.95
C ARG A 140 22.22 26.86 -5.88
N SER A 141 21.80 26.82 -4.62
CA SER A 141 22.55 27.39 -3.49
C SER A 141 23.63 26.44 -2.94
N LEU A 142 23.62 25.16 -3.32
CA LEU A 142 24.58 24.18 -2.82
C LEU A 142 25.97 24.37 -3.44
N PRO A 143 27.05 24.04 -2.70
CA PRO A 143 28.40 24.03 -3.24
C PRO A 143 28.54 23.12 -4.46
N ARG A 144 29.28 23.59 -5.47
CA ARG A 144 29.66 22.77 -6.63
C ARG A 144 30.90 21.92 -6.31
N PRO A 145 31.05 20.73 -6.93
CA PRO A 145 30.15 20.14 -7.92
C PRO A 145 29.02 19.31 -7.26
N LEU A 146 27.82 19.33 -7.87
CA LEU A 146 26.59 18.74 -7.27
C LEU A 146 26.60 17.22 -7.27
N ASP A 147 27.35 16.60 -8.17
CA ASP A 147 27.57 15.15 -8.25
C ASP A 147 28.21 14.62 -6.97
N ARG A 148 29.25 15.30 -6.46
CA ARG A 148 29.94 14.93 -5.22
C ARG A 148 29.02 15.02 -4.02
N PHE A 149 28.19 16.06 -3.98
CA PHE A 149 27.15 16.21 -2.96
C PHE A 149 26.19 15.02 -2.99
N TYR A 150 25.61 14.72 -4.15
CA TYR A 150 24.58 13.68 -4.28
C TYR A 150 25.15 12.28 -4.01
N HIS A 151 26.29 11.94 -4.62
CA HIS A 151 26.91 10.62 -4.47
C HIS A 151 27.52 10.36 -3.09
N GLY A 152 27.82 11.41 -2.33
CA GLY A 152 28.32 11.32 -0.96
C GLY A 152 27.25 10.93 0.07
N LEU A 153 25.96 10.98 -0.29
CA LEU A 153 24.87 10.69 0.63
C LEU A 153 24.70 9.18 0.88
N PRO A 154 24.40 8.77 2.12
CA PRO A 154 23.93 7.41 2.40
C PRO A 154 22.70 7.06 1.58
N PHE A 155 22.56 5.77 1.27
CA PHE A 155 21.33 5.24 0.66
C PHE A 155 20.12 5.51 1.56
N GLY A 156 19.01 5.99 0.99
CA GLY A 156 17.77 6.31 1.72
C GLY A 156 17.79 7.64 2.48
N SER A 157 18.79 8.50 2.24
CA SER A 157 18.86 9.86 2.82
C SER A 157 17.59 10.67 2.54
N ARG A 158 17.23 11.60 3.44
CA ARG A 158 15.96 12.34 3.36
C ARG A 158 16.19 13.84 3.18
N ILE A 159 15.50 14.44 2.24
CA ILE A 159 15.41 15.91 2.11
C ILE A 159 14.10 16.34 2.78
N VAL A 160 14.18 17.06 3.90
CA VAL A 160 13.01 17.47 4.66
C VAL A 160 12.78 18.97 4.49
N VAL A 161 11.65 19.32 3.88
CA VAL A 161 11.14 20.68 3.77
C VAL A 161 10.33 20.98 5.03
N LEU A 162 10.85 21.84 5.91
CA LEU A 162 10.27 22.09 7.24
C LEU A 162 9.07 23.04 7.24
N ASN A 163 8.81 23.72 6.13
CA ASN A 163 7.70 24.65 5.95
C ASN A 163 7.34 24.76 4.47
N MET A 164 6.08 25.11 4.17
CA MET A 164 5.61 25.35 2.80
C MET A 164 5.37 26.86 2.57
N PRO A 165 6.40 27.66 2.25
CA PRO A 165 6.23 29.09 2.04
C PRO A 165 5.64 29.41 0.66
N HIS A 166 5.00 30.58 0.53
CA HIS A 166 4.57 31.11 -0.79
C HIS A 166 5.76 31.50 -1.69
N ASP A 167 6.83 32.00 -1.08
CA ASP A 167 8.10 32.34 -1.72
C ASP A 167 9.12 31.22 -1.46
N VAL A 168 9.60 30.58 -2.52
CA VAL A 168 10.51 29.43 -2.46
C VAL A 168 11.83 29.76 -1.77
N LYS A 169 12.26 31.03 -1.77
CA LYS A 169 13.50 31.48 -1.10
C LYS A 169 13.41 31.38 0.43
N LYS A 170 12.19 31.32 0.96
CA LYS A 170 11.92 31.20 2.40
C LYS A 170 11.76 29.74 2.85
N ALA A 171 11.99 28.78 1.96
CA ALA A 171 11.88 27.36 2.29
C ALA A 171 13.07 26.95 3.17
N ARG A 172 12.77 26.28 4.28
CA ARG A 172 13.80 25.75 5.19
C ARG A 172 13.94 24.27 4.91
N ILE A 173 15.10 23.89 4.39
CA ILE A 173 15.40 22.50 4.04
C ILE A 173 16.47 21.95 4.98
N LYS A 174 16.24 20.75 5.49
CA LYS A 174 17.23 19.96 6.21
C LYS A 174 17.47 18.64 5.52
N LEU A 175 18.73 18.26 5.40
CA LEU A 175 19.14 16.96 4.90
C LEU A 175 19.41 16.03 6.08
N PHE A 176 18.81 14.84 6.06
CA PHE A 176 19.01 13.81 7.09
C PHE A 176 19.68 12.58 6.47
N PRO A 177 20.99 12.37 6.72
CA PRO A 177 21.71 11.18 6.28
C PRO A 177 21.15 9.91 6.91
N ALA A 178 20.85 8.89 6.11
CA ALA A 178 20.24 7.64 6.58
C ALA A 178 21.27 6.59 7.06
N HIS A 179 22.24 6.99 7.89
CA HIS A 179 23.25 6.05 8.43
C HIS A 179 22.64 4.91 9.25
N ALA A 180 21.53 5.17 9.96
CA ALA A 180 20.82 4.16 10.72
C ALA A 180 20.26 3.04 9.81
N LEU A 181 19.74 3.39 8.63
CA LEU A 181 19.27 2.42 7.63
C LEU A 181 20.44 1.57 7.13
N GLU A 182 21.54 2.19 6.68
CA GLU A 182 22.72 1.47 6.21
C GLU A 182 23.30 0.51 7.27
N ARG A 183 23.16 0.84 8.56
CA ARG A 183 23.54 -0.05 9.67
C ARG A 183 22.65 -1.29 9.77
N GLN A 184 21.35 -1.16 9.52
CA GLN A 184 20.37 -2.27 9.58
C GLN A 184 20.49 -3.24 8.40
N LEU A 185 20.92 -2.76 7.23
CA LEU A 185 21.04 -3.59 6.03
C LEU A 185 22.05 -4.75 6.24
N LEU A 186 21.78 -5.89 5.62
CA LEU A 186 22.56 -7.11 5.79
C LEU A 186 23.60 -7.28 4.67
N SER A 187 24.77 -7.80 5.03
CA SER A 187 25.77 -8.25 4.08
C SER A 187 25.43 -9.64 3.54
N ILE A 188 26.04 -10.04 2.42
CA ILE A 188 25.93 -11.41 1.88
C ILE A 188 26.34 -12.45 2.92
N SER A 189 27.44 -12.20 3.65
CA SER A 189 27.89 -13.09 4.73
C SER A 189 26.86 -13.22 5.86
N SER A 190 26.12 -12.15 6.17
CA SER A 190 25.06 -12.20 7.18
C SER A 190 23.85 -12.99 6.68
N LEU A 191 23.46 -12.82 5.41
CA LEU A 191 22.37 -13.59 4.80
C LEU A 191 22.70 -15.09 4.78
N ARG A 192 23.90 -15.49 4.35
CA ARG A 192 24.34 -16.90 4.36
C ARG A 192 24.35 -17.49 5.77
N ARG A 193 24.74 -16.71 6.79
CA ARG A 193 24.69 -17.16 8.18
C ARG A 193 23.25 -17.35 8.68
N LEU A 194 22.33 -16.47 8.28
CA LEU A 194 20.93 -16.51 8.72
C LEU A 194 20.11 -17.59 8.00
N TRP A 195 20.37 -17.82 6.71
CA TRP A 195 19.57 -18.72 5.87
C TRP A 195 20.19 -20.11 5.69
N GLY A 196 21.46 -20.28 6.06
CA GLY A 196 22.24 -21.48 5.81
C GLY A 196 23.05 -21.41 4.53
N GLN A 197 24.10 -22.23 4.44
CA GLN A 197 25.01 -22.25 3.29
C GLN A 197 24.38 -22.92 2.06
N ASP A 198 23.36 -23.74 2.25
CA ASP A 198 22.67 -24.45 1.16
C ASP A 198 21.72 -23.55 0.35
N VAL A 199 21.44 -22.34 0.85
CA VAL A 199 20.58 -21.39 0.15
C VAL A 199 21.38 -20.70 -0.97
N GLU A 200 21.01 -21.04 -2.20
CA GLU A 200 21.59 -20.45 -3.41
C GLU A 200 21.13 -19.00 -3.57
N LEU A 201 22.03 -18.07 -3.27
CA LEU A 201 21.82 -16.63 -3.47
C LEU A 201 22.02 -16.26 -4.95
N PRO A 202 21.19 -15.33 -5.49
CA PRO A 202 21.42 -14.77 -6.83
C PRO A 202 22.80 -14.10 -6.95
N PRO A 203 23.33 -13.95 -8.17
CA PRO A 203 24.56 -13.21 -8.40
C PRO A 203 24.44 -11.76 -7.90
N THR A 204 25.55 -11.20 -7.46
CA THR A 204 25.61 -9.83 -6.95
C THR A 204 25.92 -8.85 -8.07
N LEU A 205 25.27 -7.69 -8.06
CA LEU A 205 25.57 -6.57 -8.93
C LEU A 205 25.94 -5.35 -8.08
N ASP A 206 27.02 -4.66 -8.44
CA ASP A 206 27.39 -3.42 -7.78
C ASP A 206 26.34 -2.33 -8.08
N PHE A 207 25.95 -1.58 -7.06
CA PHE A 207 24.99 -0.48 -7.14
C PHE A 207 25.32 0.54 -8.24
N HIS A 208 26.60 0.78 -8.52
CA HIS A 208 27.05 1.71 -9.55
C HIS A 208 26.81 1.20 -10.98
N GLN A 209 26.47 -0.08 -11.15
CA GLN A 209 26.07 -0.68 -12.45
C GLN A 209 24.56 -0.54 -12.72
N VAL A 210 23.78 -0.06 -11.75
CA VAL A 210 22.32 0.08 -11.87
C VAL A 210 21.95 1.51 -12.22
N THR A 211 21.31 1.73 -13.37
CA THR A 211 20.83 3.07 -13.75
C THR A 211 19.35 3.22 -13.40
N TYR A 212 18.99 4.26 -12.66
CA TYR A 212 17.61 4.54 -12.30
C TYR A 212 16.81 5.11 -13.49
N VAL A 213 15.54 4.72 -13.61
CA VAL A 213 14.60 5.24 -14.62
C VAL A 213 13.48 6.03 -13.98
N SER A 214 12.72 5.38 -13.08
CA SER A 214 11.57 5.96 -12.39
C SER A 214 11.18 5.15 -11.16
N GLN A 215 10.50 5.78 -10.21
CA GLN A 215 9.86 5.09 -9.09
C GLN A 215 8.45 4.68 -9.51
N LEU A 216 8.12 3.40 -9.40
CA LEU A 216 6.79 2.87 -9.76
C LEU A 216 5.86 2.78 -8.55
N HIS A 217 6.41 2.40 -7.39
CA HIS A 217 5.71 2.25 -6.12
C HIS A 217 6.65 2.55 -4.94
N ASP A 218 6.20 2.52 -3.69
CA ASP A 218 7.01 2.81 -2.49
C ASP A 218 8.32 1.98 -2.39
N SER A 219 8.31 0.76 -2.90
CA SER A 219 9.37 -0.24 -2.80
C SER A 219 9.94 -0.63 -4.16
N VAL A 220 9.40 -0.11 -5.25
CA VAL A 220 9.65 -0.60 -6.62
C VAL A 220 10.19 0.52 -7.50
N CYS A 221 11.42 0.36 -7.99
CA CYS A 221 12.03 1.21 -9.01
C CYS A 221 12.08 0.48 -10.35
N LEU A 222 11.85 1.19 -11.45
CA LEU A 222 12.30 0.76 -12.77
C LEU A 222 13.77 1.16 -12.95
N VAL A 223 14.60 0.20 -13.35
CA VAL A 223 16.04 0.38 -13.55
C VAL A 223 16.50 -0.21 -14.87
N HIS A 224 17.64 0.26 -15.37
CA HIS A 224 18.38 -0.40 -16.45
C HIS A 224 19.63 -1.09 -15.90
N VAL A 225 19.82 -2.34 -16.30
CA VAL A 225 21.00 -3.15 -16.01
C VAL A 225 21.40 -3.84 -17.32
N ASN A 226 22.64 -3.63 -17.78
CA ASN A 226 23.18 -4.25 -18.99
C ASN A 226 22.28 -4.13 -20.23
N GLY A 227 21.62 -2.97 -20.41
CA GLY A 227 20.73 -2.70 -21.55
C GLY A 227 19.29 -3.19 -21.38
N SER A 228 18.98 -3.95 -20.31
CA SER A 228 17.64 -4.47 -20.03
C SER A 228 16.93 -3.65 -18.96
N SER A 229 15.63 -3.42 -19.13
CA SER A 229 14.77 -2.84 -18.09
C SER A 229 14.37 -3.91 -17.07
N LEU A 230 14.68 -3.68 -15.80
CA LEU A 230 14.35 -4.56 -14.69
C LEU A 230 13.62 -3.78 -13.59
N VAL A 231 12.93 -4.51 -12.73
CA VAL A 231 12.42 -3.98 -11.47
C VAL A 231 13.51 -4.11 -10.42
N LEU A 232 13.80 -3.04 -9.68
CA LEU A 232 14.56 -3.09 -8.44
C LEU A 232 13.59 -2.94 -7.26
N LYS A 233 13.48 -3.98 -6.44
CA LYS A 233 12.76 -3.94 -5.16
C LYS A 233 13.74 -3.48 -4.08
N THR A 234 13.41 -2.39 -3.39
CA THR A 234 14.27 -1.77 -2.37
C THR A 234 13.45 -0.90 -1.41
N LEU A 235 13.85 -0.85 -0.14
CA LEU A 235 13.12 -0.16 0.92
C LEU A 235 14.01 0.80 1.71
N THR A 236 13.43 1.93 2.12
CA THR A 236 14.09 2.93 2.98
C THR A 236 13.61 2.91 4.45
N SER A 237 12.68 2.00 4.76
CA SER A 237 12.14 1.68 6.10
C SER A 237 11.65 0.23 6.12
N HIS A 238 11.49 -0.39 7.29
CA HIS A 238 10.96 -1.75 7.44
C HIS A 238 11.71 -2.80 6.62
N THR A 239 13.05 -2.75 6.66
CA THR A 239 13.93 -3.60 5.84
C THR A 239 13.75 -5.10 6.09
N LYS A 240 13.19 -5.50 7.23
CA LYS A 240 12.76 -6.89 7.48
C LYS A 240 11.87 -7.46 6.39
N TYR A 241 10.93 -6.68 5.85
CA TYR A 241 10.01 -7.17 4.82
C TYR A 241 10.73 -7.43 3.50
N LEU A 242 11.74 -6.60 3.15
CA LEU A 242 12.58 -6.79 1.97
C LEU A 242 13.33 -8.13 2.03
N TYR A 243 13.99 -8.42 3.17
CA TYR A 243 14.77 -9.65 3.32
C TYR A 243 13.88 -10.89 3.47
N HIS A 244 12.73 -10.76 4.13
CA HIS A 244 11.74 -11.82 4.21
C HIS A 244 11.19 -12.19 2.82
N GLU A 245 10.77 -11.19 2.04
CA GLU A 245 10.32 -11.39 0.66
C GLU A 245 11.42 -12.02 -0.20
N LEU A 246 12.65 -11.50 -0.13
CA LEU A 246 13.81 -12.06 -0.83
C LEU A 246 14.01 -13.55 -0.50
N ARG A 247 13.97 -13.91 0.79
CA ARG A 247 14.08 -15.31 1.22
C ARG A 247 12.96 -16.17 0.61
N ASN A 248 11.72 -15.70 0.72
CA ASN A 248 10.56 -16.42 0.18
C ASN A 248 10.69 -16.65 -1.34
N LEU A 249 11.03 -15.61 -2.10
CA LEU A 249 11.21 -15.72 -3.55
C LEU A 249 12.35 -16.66 -3.95
N ILE A 250 13.42 -16.75 -3.14
CA ILE A 250 14.50 -17.72 -3.35
C ILE A 250 14.02 -19.15 -3.08
N SER A 251 13.15 -19.35 -2.09
CA SER A 251 12.66 -20.67 -1.67
C SER A 251 11.46 -21.19 -2.47
N ILE A 252 10.69 -20.33 -3.12
CA ILE A 252 9.53 -20.74 -3.92
C ILE A 252 9.99 -21.51 -5.16
N PRO A 253 9.52 -22.76 -5.37
CA PRO A 253 9.80 -23.48 -6.62
C PRO A 253 9.23 -22.73 -7.83
N PRO A 254 9.85 -22.77 -9.02
CA PRO A 254 9.38 -22.02 -10.17
C PRO A 254 7.93 -22.35 -10.55
N HIS A 255 7.14 -21.32 -10.88
CA HIS A 255 5.79 -21.44 -11.40
C HIS A 255 5.48 -20.29 -12.36
N ARG A 256 4.85 -20.58 -13.49
CA ARG A 256 4.62 -19.60 -14.59
C ARG A 256 3.78 -18.36 -14.22
N HIS A 257 3.00 -18.44 -13.13
CA HIS A 257 2.14 -17.36 -12.64
C HIS A 257 2.59 -16.77 -11.30
N VAL A 258 3.80 -17.11 -10.86
CA VAL A 258 4.48 -16.48 -9.72
C VAL A 258 5.72 -15.81 -10.28
N ILE A 259 6.04 -14.60 -9.80
CA ILE A 259 7.25 -13.89 -10.25
C ILE A 259 8.48 -14.79 -10.12
N ALA A 260 9.33 -14.75 -11.15
CA ALA A 260 10.55 -15.54 -11.17
C ALA A 260 11.48 -15.19 -10.00
N ARG A 261 12.40 -16.11 -9.69
CA ARG A 261 13.42 -15.90 -8.65
C ARG A 261 14.20 -14.60 -8.93
N PRO A 262 14.68 -13.90 -7.89
CA PRO A 262 15.45 -12.68 -8.06
C PRO A 262 16.68 -12.90 -8.94
N MET A 263 16.91 -11.98 -9.88
CA MET A 263 17.96 -12.11 -10.88
C MET A 263 19.32 -11.67 -10.34
N HIS A 264 19.33 -10.60 -9.52
CA HIS A 264 20.56 -10.08 -8.91
C HIS A 264 20.29 -9.51 -7.52
N LEU A 265 21.26 -9.66 -6.62
CA LEU A 265 21.33 -8.89 -5.37
C LEU A 265 22.10 -7.59 -5.62
N ILE A 266 21.55 -6.44 -5.24
CA ILE A 266 22.22 -5.15 -5.41
C ILE A 266 23.04 -4.82 -4.17
N ILE A 267 24.35 -4.70 -4.35
CA ILE A 267 25.31 -4.42 -3.29
C ILE A 267 25.76 -2.98 -3.34
N LYS A 268 25.74 -2.30 -2.20
CA LYS A 268 26.32 -0.97 -2.04
C LYS A 268 27.30 -0.98 -0.87
N ARG A 269 28.46 -0.36 -1.07
CA ARG A 269 29.34 0.01 0.04
C ARG A 269 28.69 1.14 0.84
N CYS A 270 28.34 0.87 2.09
CA CYS A 270 27.77 1.83 3.00
C CYS A 270 28.79 2.92 3.34
N SER A 271 28.31 4.16 3.44
CA SER A 271 29.14 5.30 3.81
C SER A 271 29.57 5.19 5.28
N PHE A 272 28.77 4.52 6.11
CA PHE A 272 29.10 4.21 7.50
C PHE A 272 29.76 2.82 7.63
N GLY A 273 30.99 2.78 8.16
CA GLY A 273 31.69 1.53 8.50
C GLY A 273 32.19 0.70 7.31
N SER A 274 32.10 1.19 6.07
CA SER A 274 32.55 0.49 4.84
C SER A 274 31.93 -0.90 4.61
N LYS A 275 30.83 -1.23 5.29
CA LYS A 275 30.12 -2.51 5.09
C LYS A 275 29.54 -2.56 3.68
N GLU A 276 29.74 -3.66 2.98
CA GLU A 276 29.00 -3.97 1.75
C GLU A 276 27.68 -4.62 2.10
N ALA A 277 26.59 -3.94 1.80
CA ALA A 277 25.25 -4.34 2.18
C ALA A 277 24.36 -4.57 0.96
N VAL A 278 23.46 -5.55 1.08
CA VAL A 278 22.39 -5.82 0.12
C VAL A 278 21.30 -4.78 0.34
N ILE A 279 21.16 -3.83 -0.58
CA ILE A 279 20.16 -2.76 -0.49
C ILE A 279 18.82 -3.15 -1.14
N GLY A 280 18.80 -4.24 -1.90
CA GLY A 280 17.66 -4.65 -2.71
C GLY A 280 18.04 -5.76 -3.68
N TYR A 281 17.09 -6.12 -4.53
CA TYR A 281 17.26 -7.17 -5.53
C TYR A 281 16.45 -6.86 -6.79
N THR A 282 16.85 -7.46 -7.91
CA THR A 282 16.17 -7.23 -9.21
C THR A 282 15.24 -8.37 -9.59
N LEU A 283 14.14 -8.01 -10.23
CA LEU A 283 13.12 -8.90 -10.77
C LEU A 283 12.84 -8.54 -12.23
N GLN A 284 12.21 -9.48 -12.95
CA GLN A 284 11.73 -9.23 -14.29
C GLN A 284 10.72 -8.07 -14.29
N PHE A 285 10.84 -7.18 -15.28
CA PHE A 285 9.86 -6.13 -15.51
C PHE A 285 8.76 -6.62 -16.46
N HIS A 286 7.50 -6.44 -16.05
CA HIS A 286 6.32 -6.77 -16.85
C HIS A 286 5.68 -5.48 -17.35
N SER A 287 5.87 -5.17 -18.64
CA SER A 287 5.56 -3.87 -19.24
C SER A 287 4.07 -3.57 -19.39
N HIS A 288 3.22 -4.60 -19.42
CA HIS A 288 1.75 -4.44 -19.49
C HIS A 288 1.14 -3.91 -18.19
N GLY A 289 1.89 -3.91 -17.08
CA GLY A 289 1.44 -3.38 -15.80
C GLY A 289 0.46 -4.31 -15.07
N SER A 290 -0.20 -3.73 -14.07
CA SER A 290 -1.06 -4.44 -13.12
C SER A 290 -2.52 -4.53 -13.57
N LEU A 291 -3.21 -5.58 -13.12
CA LEU A 291 -4.58 -5.89 -13.52
C LEU A 291 -5.59 -4.81 -13.11
N ASP A 292 -5.37 -4.08 -12.02
CA ASP A 292 -6.23 -2.98 -11.57
C ASP A 292 -6.35 -1.88 -12.64
N ARG A 293 -5.34 -1.75 -13.50
CA ARG A 293 -5.33 -0.80 -14.63
C ARG A 293 -5.75 -1.46 -15.93
N VAL A 294 -5.29 -2.68 -16.18
CA VAL A 294 -5.53 -3.37 -17.46
C VAL A 294 -6.98 -3.76 -17.63
N ILE A 295 -7.63 -4.30 -16.59
CA ILE A 295 -9.00 -4.79 -16.66
C ILE A 295 -9.99 -3.67 -17.04
N PRO A 296 -10.06 -2.53 -16.30
CA PRO A 296 -10.95 -1.45 -16.69
C PRO A 296 -10.60 -0.87 -18.06
N PHE A 297 -9.31 -0.78 -18.40
CA PHE A 297 -8.87 -0.29 -19.70
C PHE A 297 -9.37 -1.17 -20.84
N PHE A 298 -9.23 -2.50 -20.76
CA PHE A 298 -9.76 -3.40 -21.78
C PHE A 298 -11.28 -3.39 -21.84
N GLN A 299 -11.95 -3.28 -20.70
CA GLN A 299 -13.41 -3.15 -20.65
C GLN A 299 -13.90 -1.90 -21.38
N LEU A 300 -13.29 -0.74 -21.12
CA LEU A 300 -13.63 0.53 -21.78
C LEU A 300 -13.46 0.48 -23.29
N HIS A 301 -12.54 -0.36 -23.78
CA HIS A 301 -12.27 -0.54 -25.21
C HIS A 301 -12.96 -1.78 -25.79
N SER A 302 -13.85 -2.45 -25.04
CA SER A 302 -14.53 -3.68 -25.47
C SER A 302 -13.59 -4.80 -25.91
N ARG A 303 -12.44 -4.93 -25.23
CA ARG A 303 -11.38 -5.92 -25.50
C ARG A 303 -11.23 -7.00 -24.43
N LEU A 304 -12.12 -7.02 -23.45
CA LEU A 304 -12.08 -7.99 -22.35
C LEU A 304 -13.14 -9.08 -22.56
N SER A 305 -12.70 -10.29 -22.93
CA SER A 305 -13.62 -11.42 -23.12
C SER A 305 -13.89 -12.18 -21.81
N LEU A 306 -14.93 -13.00 -21.80
CA LEU A 306 -15.20 -13.95 -20.72
C LEU A 306 -14.11 -15.01 -20.60
N CYS A 307 -13.55 -15.43 -21.74
CA CYS A 307 -12.43 -16.36 -21.81
C CYS A 307 -11.18 -15.81 -21.11
N ASP A 308 -10.85 -14.52 -21.32
CA ASP A 308 -9.73 -13.88 -20.64
C ASP A 308 -9.92 -13.88 -19.12
N LYS A 309 -11.14 -13.53 -18.66
CA LYS A 309 -11.51 -13.51 -17.25
C LYS A 309 -11.36 -14.89 -16.60
N LEU A 310 -11.87 -15.94 -17.26
CA LEU A 310 -11.75 -17.33 -16.79
C LEU A 310 -10.29 -17.80 -16.80
N ASN A 311 -9.54 -17.52 -17.86
CA ASN A 311 -8.13 -17.86 -17.97
C ASN A 311 -7.33 -17.24 -16.81
N TRP A 312 -7.41 -15.92 -16.63
CA TRP A 312 -6.72 -15.24 -15.54
C TRP A 312 -7.12 -15.79 -14.17
N SER A 313 -8.40 -16.08 -13.97
CA SER A 313 -8.92 -16.68 -12.73
C SER A 313 -8.27 -18.04 -12.46
N CYS A 314 -8.29 -18.97 -13.41
CA CYS A 314 -7.66 -20.29 -13.25
C CYS A 314 -6.15 -20.21 -12.99
N GLN A 315 -5.47 -19.30 -13.69
CA GLN A 315 -4.04 -19.07 -13.52
C GLN A 315 -3.68 -18.58 -12.11
N LEU A 316 -4.49 -17.67 -11.54
CA LEU A 316 -4.34 -17.19 -10.17
C LEU A 316 -4.56 -18.31 -9.14
N VAL A 317 -5.63 -19.11 -9.28
CA VAL A 317 -5.88 -20.20 -8.34
C VAL A 317 -4.77 -21.26 -8.42
N SER A 318 -4.26 -21.54 -9.62
CA SER A 318 -3.09 -22.42 -9.82
C SER A 318 -1.86 -21.90 -9.06
N ALA A 319 -1.59 -20.59 -9.12
CA ALA A 319 -0.48 -19.98 -8.41
C ALA A 319 -0.64 -20.11 -6.87
N LEU A 320 -1.82 -19.81 -6.34
CA LEU A 320 -2.11 -19.95 -4.90
C LEU A 320 -1.96 -21.41 -4.43
N GLN A 321 -2.47 -22.37 -5.19
CA GLN A 321 -2.28 -23.80 -4.88
C GLN A 321 -0.79 -24.19 -4.88
N HIS A 322 0.00 -23.65 -5.80
CA HIS A 322 1.44 -23.89 -5.86
C HIS A 322 2.15 -23.35 -4.62
N LEU A 323 1.86 -22.11 -4.22
CA LEU A 323 2.44 -21.50 -3.02
C LEU A 323 2.18 -22.34 -1.76
N ARG A 324 0.95 -22.80 -1.57
CA ARG A 324 0.60 -23.64 -0.41
C ARG A 324 1.25 -25.02 -0.47
N ARG A 325 1.13 -25.72 -1.60
CA ARG A 325 1.51 -27.15 -1.69
C ARG A 325 3.00 -27.38 -1.92
N LYS A 326 3.68 -26.44 -2.57
CA LYS A 326 5.08 -26.59 -3.00
C LYS A 326 6.03 -25.69 -2.23
N ALA A 327 5.58 -24.50 -1.84
CA ALA A 327 6.41 -23.55 -1.09
C ALA A 327 6.04 -23.44 0.39
N THR A 328 4.90 -24.01 0.82
CA THR A 328 4.37 -23.89 2.20
C THR A 328 4.24 -22.43 2.67
N ILE A 329 3.93 -21.52 1.74
CA ILE A 329 3.78 -20.09 1.98
C ILE A 329 2.33 -19.68 1.68
N PHE A 330 1.80 -18.75 2.47
CA PHE A 330 0.54 -18.06 2.20
C PHE A 330 0.82 -16.69 1.56
N TYR A 331 -0.18 -16.16 0.86
CA TYR A 331 -0.10 -14.87 0.16
C TYR A 331 -1.07 -13.85 0.79
N PRO A 332 -0.60 -13.02 1.74
CA PRO A 332 -1.49 -12.21 2.59
C PRO A 332 -1.94 -10.89 1.96
N ASP A 333 -1.40 -10.50 0.80
CA ASP A 333 -1.67 -9.24 0.11
C ASP A 333 -2.30 -9.46 -1.28
N LEU A 334 -3.38 -10.26 -1.34
CA LEU A 334 -4.06 -10.61 -2.60
C LEU A 334 -4.99 -9.49 -3.09
N ARG A 335 -4.47 -8.69 -4.03
CA ARG A 335 -5.13 -7.55 -4.67
C ARG A 335 -4.69 -7.37 -6.12
N LEU A 336 -5.51 -6.70 -6.94
CA LEU A 336 -5.28 -6.59 -8.39
C LEU A 336 -3.99 -5.82 -8.76
N GLU A 337 -3.53 -4.91 -7.90
CA GLU A 337 -2.28 -4.17 -8.11
C GLU A 337 -1.03 -5.07 -7.99
N ASN A 338 -1.14 -6.17 -7.24
CA ASN A 338 -0.07 -7.16 -7.07
C ASN A 338 -0.12 -8.30 -8.10
N ILE A 339 -0.94 -8.14 -9.15
CA ILE A 339 -1.05 -9.09 -10.26
C ILE A 339 -0.73 -8.33 -11.54
N VAL A 340 0.36 -8.69 -12.20
CA VAL A 340 0.78 -8.08 -13.47
C VAL A 340 0.59 -9.01 -14.65
N LEU A 341 0.58 -8.46 -15.85
CA LEU A 341 0.53 -9.24 -17.08
C LEU A 341 1.91 -9.43 -17.70
N SER A 342 2.24 -10.68 -18.00
CA SER A 342 3.40 -11.02 -18.82
C SER A 342 3.25 -10.51 -20.26
N GLU A 343 4.33 -10.57 -21.05
CA GLU A 343 4.27 -10.23 -22.48
C GLU A 343 3.29 -11.11 -23.25
N ALA A 344 3.11 -12.37 -22.81
CA ALA A 344 2.15 -13.32 -23.37
C ALA A 344 0.69 -13.08 -22.89
N GLY A 345 0.44 -12.06 -22.06
CA GLY A 345 -0.89 -11.77 -21.53
C GLY A 345 -1.36 -12.72 -20.42
N HIS A 346 -0.43 -13.42 -19.76
CA HIS A 346 -0.73 -14.27 -18.61
C HIS A 346 -0.51 -13.51 -17.30
N VAL A 347 -1.29 -13.84 -16.28
CA VAL A 347 -1.12 -13.25 -14.95
C VAL A 347 0.16 -13.76 -14.28
N VAL A 348 0.81 -12.86 -13.56
CA VAL A 348 1.97 -13.14 -12.72
C VAL A 348 1.76 -12.43 -11.38
N MET A 349 1.73 -13.19 -10.29
CA MET A 349 1.68 -12.65 -8.94
C MET A 349 3.05 -12.07 -8.58
N VAL A 350 3.07 -10.84 -8.07
CA VAL A 350 4.26 -10.11 -7.61
C VAL A 350 4.06 -9.69 -6.14
N ASP A 351 5.02 -8.99 -5.55
CA ASP A 351 4.91 -8.43 -4.19
C ASP A 351 4.55 -9.47 -3.11
N PHE A 352 5.56 -10.20 -2.66
CA PHE A 352 5.44 -11.22 -1.61
C PHE A 352 5.79 -10.64 -0.22
N GLU A 353 5.72 -9.32 -0.07
CA GLU A 353 5.84 -8.66 1.21
C GLU A 353 4.66 -9.05 2.13
N GLN A 354 4.95 -9.24 3.42
CA GLN A 354 3.95 -9.69 4.41
C GLN A 354 3.39 -8.54 5.26
N ARG A 355 3.22 -7.35 4.68
CA ARG A 355 2.67 -6.18 5.38
C ARG A 355 1.16 -6.27 5.64
N GLY A 356 0.48 -7.20 4.97
CA GLY A 356 -0.98 -7.36 5.02
C GLY A 356 -1.66 -6.62 3.88
N VAL A 357 -2.98 -6.77 3.83
CA VAL A 357 -3.85 -6.18 2.81
C VAL A 357 -4.80 -5.18 3.48
N TRP A 358 -5.37 -4.25 2.70
CA TRP A 358 -6.42 -3.37 3.19
C TRP A 358 -7.66 -4.16 3.65
N CYS A 359 -8.35 -3.64 4.66
CA CYS A 359 -9.48 -4.32 5.29
C CYS A 359 -10.62 -4.62 4.31
N GLU A 360 -10.71 -3.85 3.22
CA GLU A 360 -11.69 -4.07 2.15
C GLU A 360 -11.45 -5.39 1.41
N PHE A 361 -10.22 -5.86 1.27
CA PHE A 361 -9.92 -7.15 0.62
C PHE A 361 -9.80 -8.30 1.63
N ALA A 362 -9.32 -8.02 2.84
CA ALA A 362 -9.07 -9.03 3.87
C ALA A 362 -10.33 -9.82 4.27
N ALA A 363 -10.10 -11.09 4.64
CA ALA A 363 -11.11 -11.94 5.23
C ALA A 363 -11.54 -11.41 6.62
N PRO A 364 -12.80 -11.60 7.05
CA PRO A 364 -13.30 -11.11 8.32
C PRO A 364 -12.49 -11.64 9.53
N GLU A 365 -12.00 -12.88 9.48
CA GLU A 365 -11.13 -13.43 10.52
C GLU A 365 -9.74 -12.75 10.60
N VAL A 366 -9.18 -12.36 9.45
CA VAL A 366 -7.90 -11.61 9.38
C VAL A 366 -8.13 -10.20 9.93
N ASN A 367 -9.22 -9.55 9.52
CA ASN A 367 -9.62 -8.24 10.00
C ASN A 367 -9.87 -8.23 11.52
N ALA A 368 -10.53 -9.26 12.07
CA ALA A 368 -10.80 -9.34 13.50
C ALA A 368 -9.50 -9.27 14.32
N ILE A 369 -8.46 -9.99 13.90
CA ILE A 369 -7.15 -9.99 14.58
C ILE A 369 -6.39 -8.69 14.30
N GLU A 370 -6.44 -8.19 13.08
CA GLU A 370 -5.80 -6.92 12.70
C GLU A 370 -6.37 -5.74 13.49
N TYR A 371 -7.67 -5.72 13.75
CA TYR A 371 -8.29 -4.68 14.57
C TYR A 371 -7.77 -4.72 16.01
N MET A 372 -7.62 -5.91 16.60
CA MET A 372 -7.02 -6.04 17.93
C MET A 372 -5.56 -5.56 17.92
N ARG A 373 -4.81 -5.89 16.87
CA ARG A 373 -3.42 -5.44 16.69
C ARG A 373 -3.34 -3.92 16.63
N LEU A 374 -4.16 -3.27 15.81
CA LEU A 374 -4.22 -1.81 15.71
C LEU A 374 -4.55 -1.15 17.07
N LEU A 375 -5.50 -1.72 17.81
CA LEU A 375 -5.85 -1.23 19.15
C LEU A 375 -4.77 -1.47 20.21
N ALA A 376 -3.97 -2.53 20.06
CA ALA A 376 -2.90 -2.87 20.99
C ALA A 376 -1.64 -2.01 20.81
N VAL A 377 -1.39 -1.48 19.60
CA VAL A 377 -0.17 -0.71 19.27
C VAL A 377 -0.38 0.80 19.23
N ASP A 378 -1.62 1.30 19.14
CA ASP A 378 -1.86 2.73 19.01
C ASP A 378 -1.71 3.46 20.37
N ASP A 379 -0.69 4.32 20.45
CA ASP A 379 -0.38 5.12 21.64
C ASP A 379 -1.40 6.23 21.96
N LYS A 380 -2.36 6.50 21.07
CA LYS A 380 -3.40 7.52 21.28
C LYS A 380 -4.64 6.97 22.00
N ILE A 381 -4.75 5.65 22.17
CA ILE A 381 -5.83 5.01 22.92
C ILE A 381 -5.51 5.06 24.42
N ASP A 382 -6.56 5.11 25.25
CA ASP A 382 -6.44 4.96 26.70
C ASP A 382 -5.59 3.71 27.07
N PRO A 383 -4.56 3.84 27.93
CA PRO A 383 -3.66 2.75 28.26
C PRO A 383 -4.35 1.49 28.82
N LEU A 384 -5.47 1.62 29.54
CA LEU A 384 -6.21 0.49 30.08
C LEU A 384 -6.90 -0.30 28.96
N ILE A 385 -7.46 0.41 27.98
CA ILE A 385 -8.08 -0.18 26.79
C ILE A 385 -7.00 -0.87 25.94
N ARG A 386 -5.88 -0.19 25.70
CA ARG A 386 -4.75 -0.77 24.97
C ARG A 386 -4.26 -2.07 25.63
N GLN A 387 -4.07 -2.06 26.95
CA GLN A 387 -3.61 -3.23 27.70
C GLN A 387 -4.60 -4.41 27.61
N ARG A 388 -5.90 -4.15 27.51
CA ARG A 388 -6.91 -5.19 27.27
C ARG A 388 -6.64 -5.93 25.96
N TYR A 389 -6.35 -5.21 24.88
CA TYR A 389 -6.10 -5.79 23.56
C TYR A 389 -4.72 -6.44 23.45
N VAL A 390 -3.70 -5.91 24.13
CA VAL A 390 -2.39 -6.59 24.30
C VAL A 390 -2.60 -7.99 24.90
N ARG A 391 -3.32 -8.10 26.04
CA ARG A 391 -3.58 -9.40 26.69
C ARG A 391 -4.33 -10.39 25.78
N LEU A 392 -5.25 -9.89 24.95
CA LEU A 392 -6.00 -10.71 24.02
C LEU A 392 -5.07 -11.28 22.92
N LEU A 393 -4.15 -10.47 22.41
CA LEU A 393 -3.15 -10.91 21.43
C LEU A 393 -2.12 -11.84 22.06
N ASP A 394 -1.64 -11.59 23.28
CA ASP A 394 -0.72 -12.48 23.99
C ASP A 394 -1.28 -13.90 24.14
N THR A 395 -2.60 -14.01 24.33
CA THR A 395 -3.30 -15.29 24.42
C THR A 395 -3.35 -15.99 23.06
N THR A 396 -3.38 -15.23 21.95
CA THR A 396 -3.54 -15.76 20.59
C THR A 396 -2.20 -16.08 19.93
N LEU A 397 -1.22 -15.18 20.09
CA LEU A 397 0.12 -15.27 19.54
C LEU A 397 1.11 -14.63 20.53
N PRO A 398 1.71 -15.43 21.44
CA PRO A 398 2.72 -14.92 22.35
C PRO A 398 3.89 -14.25 21.60
N GLN A 399 4.41 -13.15 22.14
CA GLN A 399 5.55 -12.39 21.57
C GLN A 399 5.27 -11.72 20.22
N TRP A 400 4.00 -11.47 19.88
CA TRP A 400 3.60 -10.79 18.66
C TRP A 400 4.24 -9.37 18.53
N GLU A 401 4.54 -8.71 19.66
CA GLU A 401 5.19 -7.39 19.70
C GLU A 401 6.55 -7.41 19.00
N THR A 402 7.30 -8.52 19.14
CA THR A 402 8.60 -8.67 18.49
C THR A 402 8.48 -8.63 16.97
N MET A 403 7.36 -9.09 16.42
CA MET A 403 7.08 -9.04 14.99
C MET A 403 6.75 -7.62 14.53
N VAL A 404 6.16 -6.79 15.40
CA VAL A 404 5.74 -5.42 15.08
C VAL A 404 6.89 -4.44 15.28
N GLU A 405 7.46 -4.37 16.48
CA GLU A 405 8.42 -3.33 16.90
C GLU A 405 9.82 -3.50 16.29
N ASN A 406 10.19 -4.74 15.96
CA ASN A 406 11.55 -5.03 15.54
C ASN A 406 11.75 -4.71 14.06
N GLU A 407 12.53 -3.67 13.76
CA GLU A 407 12.93 -3.34 12.38
C GLU A 407 14.04 -4.24 11.84
N ASN A 408 14.76 -4.94 12.72
CA ASN A 408 15.95 -5.72 12.36
C ASN A 408 15.56 -7.15 11.99
N TYR A 409 15.81 -7.52 10.73
CA TYR A 409 15.59 -8.88 10.24
C TYR A 409 16.42 -9.96 10.98
N ALA A 410 17.59 -9.60 11.50
CA ALA A 410 18.51 -10.55 12.15
C ALA A 410 18.11 -10.94 13.59
N THR A 411 17.00 -10.42 14.09
CA THR A 411 16.53 -10.63 15.46
C THR A 411 15.09 -11.13 15.44
N SER A 412 14.74 -11.94 16.45
CA SER A 412 13.48 -12.68 16.61
C SER A 412 12.24 -11.98 16.03
N PRO A 413 11.35 -12.70 15.31
CA PRO A 413 11.34 -14.16 15.12
C PRO A 413 12.44 -14.67 14.16
N PRO A 414 12.75 -15.98 14.16
CA PRO A 414 13.70 -16.59 13.23
C PRO A 414 13.44 -16.18 11.78
N PRO A 415 14.48 -16.11 10.91
CA PRO A 415 14.32 -15.83 9.48
C PRO A 415 13.36 -16.76 8.73
N SER A 416 12.98 -17.89 9.33
CA SER A 416 12.02 -18.88 8.82
C SER A 416 10.56 -18.53 9.02
N ASP A 417 10.26 -17.53 9.85
CA ASP A 417 8.91 -17.29 10.35
C ASP A 417 8.27 -16.09 9.64
N ASN A 418 6.94 -16.11 9.57
CA ASN A 418 6.14 -15.07 8.94
C ASN A 418 6.09 -13.81 9.81
N TYR A 419 6.05 -12.62 9.21
CA TYR A 419 5.97 -11.34 9.93
C TYR A 419 4.55 -10.77 10.03
N ASN A 420 3.57 -11.40 9.37
CA ASN A 420 2.19 -10.93 9.42
C ASN A 420 1.45 -11.50 10.64
N VAL A 421 1.24 -10.66 11.67
CA VAL A 421 0.60 -11.06 12.94
C VAL A 421 -0.77 -11.73 12.72
N PRO A 422 -1.75 -11.11 12.02
CA PRO A 422 -3.04 -11.76 11.76
C PRO A 422 -2.92 -13.15 11.16
N TRP A 423 -2.07 -13.34 10.16
CA TRP A 423 -1.94 -14.62 9.47
C TRP A 423 -1.17 -15.67 10.28
N SER A 424 -0.21 -15.25 11.10
CA SER A 424 0.51 -16.13 12.03
C SER A 424 -0.37 -16.67 13.15
N CYS A 425 -1.45 -15.96 13.50
CA CYS A 425 -2.46 -16.45 14.44
C CYS A 425 -3.37 -17.56 13.88
N LEU A 426 -3.45 -17.70 12.55
CA LEU A 426 -4.38 -18.60 11.86
C LEU A 426 -3.78 -19.99 11.64
N SER A 427 -4.61 -21.03 11.73
CA SER A 427 -4.23 -22.38 11.30
C SER A 427 -4.06 -22.45 9.79
N SER A 428 -3.40 -23.49 9.26
CA SER A 428 -3.25 -23.66 7.81
C SER A 428 -4.61 -23.65 7.08
N VAL A 429 -5.65 -24.27 7.67
CA VAL A 429 -7.00 -24.30 7.07
C VAL A 429 -7.64 -22.90 7.09
N GLU A 430 -7.48 -22.15 8.19
CA GLU A 430 -7.98 -20.76 8.29
C GLU A 430 -7.27 -19.83 7.30
N GLN A 431 -5.96 -20.02 7.10
CA GLN A 431 -5.18 -19.30 6.10
C GLN A 431 -5.70 -19.58 4.68
N GLU A 432 -5.96 -20.84 4.32
CA GLU A 432 -6.51 -21.17 2.99
C GLU A 432 -7.91 -20.56 2.82
N ALA A 433 -8.78 -20.67 3.83
CA ALA A 433 -10.11 -20.07 3.80
C ALA A 433 -10.05 -18.54 3.66
N SER A 434 -9.03 -17.90 4.24
CA SER A 434 -8.78 -16.46 4.10
C SER A 434 -8.28 -16.10 2.70
N GLU A 435 -7.37 -16.89 2.12
CA GLU A 435 -6.94 -16.73 0.71
C GLU A 435 -8.10 -16.90 -0.26
N VAL A 436 -8.98 -17.88 -0.02
CA VAL A 436 -10.19 -18.10 -0.84
C VAL A 436 -11.14 -16.91 -0.76
N TYR A 437 -11.30 -16.29 0.41
CA TYR A 437 -12.10 -15.07 0.53
C TYR A 437 -11.52 -13.93 -0.31
N MET A 438 -10.23 -13.65 -0.17
CA MET A 438 -9.56 -12.60 -0.95
C MET A 438 -9.63 -12.92 -2.45
N LEU A 439 -9.44 -14.19 -2.84
CA LEU A 439 -9.60 -14.65 -4.20
C LEU A 439 -11.02 -14.39 -4.71
N GLY A 440 -12.06 -14.66 -3.92
CA GLY A 440 -13.44 -14.33 -4.25
C GLY A 440 -13.64 -12.84 -4.57
N ARG A 441 -13.00 -11.95 -3.81
CA ARG A 441 -13.00 -10.50 -4.08
C ARG A 441 -12.26 -10.15 -5.38
N ILE A 442 -11.16 -10.83 -5.68
CA ILE A 442 -10.42 -10.67 -6.94
C ILE A 442 -11.23 -11.16 -8.13
N LEU A 443 -11.84 -12.35 -8.03
CA LEU A 443 -12.73 -12.89 -9.05
C LEU A 443 -13.85 -11.89 -9.33
N TRP A 444 -14.49 -11.36 -8.29
CA TRP A 444 -15.49 -10.31 -8.46
C TRP A 444 -14.97 -9.11 -9.25
N CYS A 445 -13.77 -8.60 -8.93
CA CYS A 445 -13.19 -7.47 -9.67
C CYS A 445 -12.89 -7.81 -11.14
N ILE A 446 -12.39 -9.03 -11.41
CA ILE A 446 -12.13 -9.51 -12.77
C ILE A 446 -13.43 -9.59 -13.58
N PHE A 447 -14.50 -10.15 -13.01
CA PHE A 447 -15.74 -10.39 -13.73
C PHE A 447 -16.61 -9.13 -13.87
N GLU A 448 -16.63 -8.24 -12.88
CA GLU A 448 -17.25 -6.92 -12.97
C GLU A 448 -16.38 -5.88 -13.69
N ALA A 449 -15.16 -6.27 -14.06
CA ALA A 449 -14.18 -5.44 -14.76
C ALA A 449 -13.83 -4.12 -14.03
N THR A 450 -13.62 -4.20 -12.72
CA THR A 450 -13.30 -3.07 -11.84
C THR A 450 -11.88 -3.17 -11.29
N SER A 451 -11.32 -2.04 -10.84
CA SER A 451 -9.98 -1.99 -10.25
C SER A 451 -9.92 -2.51 -8.81
N ALA A 452 -11.05 -2.49 -8.11
CA ALA A 452 -11.17 -2.77 -6.69
C ALA A 452 -12.62 -3.06 -6.29
N PRO A 453 -12.85 -3.67 -5.12
CA PRO A 453 -14.19 -4.03 -4.70
C PRO A 453 -15.02 -2.88 -4.14
N GLN A 454 -14.38 -1.77 -3.73
CA GLN A 454 -15.05 -0.61 -3.15
C GLN A 454 -14.58 0.67 -3.85
N HIS A 455 -15.50 1.62 -4.03
CA HIS A 455 -15.22 2.91 -4.65
C HIS A 455 -14.78 3.94 -3.61
N SER A 456 -13.86 4.83 -3.98
CA SER A 456 -13.42 5.95 -3.14
C SER A 456 -13.04 5.52 -1.72
N THR A 457 -12.20 4.48 -1.63
CA THR A 457 -11.59 4.12 -0.35
C THR A 457 -10.77 5.32 0.18
N PRO A 458 -10.62 5.45 1.51
CA PRO A 458 -9.87 6.56 2.09
C PRO A 458 -8.39 6.57 1.70
N TRP A 459 -7.84 5.39 1.44
CA TRP A 459 -6.41 5.13 1.27
C TRP A 459 -5.88 5.42 -0.12
N ILE A 460 -6.69 5.15 -1.14
CA ILE A 460 -6.26 5.21 -2.53
C ILE A 460 -7.38 5.74 -3.43
N SER A 461 -6.96 6.31 -4.55
CA SER A 461 -7.78 6.54 -5.71
C SER A 461 -7.24 5.73 -6.87
N TYR A 462 -8.14 5.02 -7.54
CA TYR A 462 -7.79 4.28 -8.74
C TYR A 462 -7.87 5.21 -9.96
N LEU A 463 -7.13 4.88 -11.01
CA LEU A 463 -7.26 5.59 -12.28
C LEU A 463 -8.68 5.45 -12.85
N TRP A 464 -9.27 4.27 -12.65
CA TRP A 464 -10.63 3.92 -13.03
C TRP A 464 -11.37 3.49 -11.77
N GLU A 465 -12.02 4.42 -11.09
CA GLU A 465 -12.79 4.11 -9.89
C GLU A 465 -13.95 3.14 -10.21
N PRO A 466 -14.25 2.15 -9.34
CA PRO A 466 -15.35 1.20 -9.54
C PRO A 466 -16.70 1.92 -9.65
N VAL A 467 -17.51 1.53 -10.65
CA VAL A 467 -18.89 2.04 -10.83
C VAL A 467 -19.90 1.18 -10.07
N VAL A 468 -19.55 -0.08 -9.85
CA VAL A 468 -20.29 -1.03 -9.01
C VAL A 468 -19.37 -1.43 -7.87
N GLU A 469 -19.96 -1.73 -6.71
CA GLU A 469 -19.25 -2.13 -5.50
C GLU A 469 -19.71 -3.52 -5.06
N PHE A 470 -18.77 -4.30 -4.53
CA PHE A 470 -19.05 -5.59 -3.93
C PHE A 470 -19.99 -5.42 -2.72
N PRO A 471 -21.03 -6.28 -2.55
CA PRO A 471 -21.27 -7.54 -3.26
C PRO A 471 -22.26 -7.45 -4.43
N LYS A 472 -22.54 -6.25 -4.97
CA LYS A 472 -23.47 -6.11 -6.09
C LYS A 472 -22.83 -6.61 -7.39
N TYR A 473 -23.65 -7.09 -8.31
CA TYR A 473 -23.22 -7.58 -9.62
C TYR A 473 -23.94 -6.81 -10.73
N THR A 474 -23.26 -6.50 -11.82
CA THR A 474 -23.90 -6.08 -13.07
C THR A 474 -24.43 -7.28 -13.85
N ALA A 475 -24.98 -7.08 -15.04
CA ALA A 475 -25.33 -8.18 -15.95
C ALA A 475 -24.09 -8.92 -16.52
N MET A 476 -22.87 -8.42 -16.31
CA MET A 476 -21.64 -8.95 -16.93
C MET A 476 -21.14 -10.25 -16.30
N THR A 477 -21.43 -10.48 -15.02
CA THR A 477 -20.98 -11.70 -14.32
C THR A 477 -21.99 -12.83 -14.50
N PRO A 478 -21.63 -13.98 -15.10
CA PRO A 478 -22.55 -15.12 -15.25
C PRO A 478 -22.99 -15.71 -13.92
N ALA A 479 -24.21 -16.25 -13.85
CA ALA A 479 -24.78 -16.77 -12.61
C ALA A 479 -23.91 -17.85 -11.91
N PRO A 480 -23.32 -18.83 -12.62
CA PRO A 480 -22.43 -19.81 -11.98
C PRO A 480 -21.20 -19.17 -11.32
N VAL A 481 -20.66 -18.11 -11.93
CA VAL A 481 -19.53 -17.36 -11.39
C VAL A 481 -19.95 -16.59 -10.14
N ARG A 482 -21.14 -15.97 -10.14
CA ARG A 482 -21.68 -15.28 -8.93
C ARG A 482 -21.80 -16.25 -7.77
N THR A 483 -22.38 -17.44 -7.99
CA THR A 483 -22.52 -18.47 -6.96
C THR A 483 -21.15 -18.89 -6.39
N LEU A 484 -20.14 -19.04 -7.25
CA LEU A 484 -18.79 -19.36 -6.82
C LEU A 484 -18.18 -18.22 -5.98
N ILE A 485 -18.29 -16.97 -6.43
CA ILE A 485 -17.80 -15.79 -5.70
C ILE A 485 -18.48 -15.71 -4.33
N ASP A 486 -19.81 -15.79 -4.27
CA ASP A 486 -20.58 -15.73 -3.02
C ASP A 486 -20.17 -16.83 -2.04
N HIS A 487 -19.88 -18.04 -2.54
CA HIS A 487 -19.34 -19.13 -1.73
C HIS A 487 -17.92 -18.87 -1.22
N CYS A 488 -17.06 -18.28 -2.05
CA CYS A 488 -15.71 -17.88 -1.65
C CYS A 488 -15.75 -16.78 -0.57
N THR A 489 -16.68 -15.83 -0.69
CA THR A 489 -16.79 -14.66 0.19
C THR A 489 -17.77 -14.85 1.35
N ARG A 490 -18.13 -16.09 1.72
CA ARG A 490 -18.98 -16.35 2.89
C ARG A 490 -18.37 -15.74 4.15
N GLY A 491 -19.22 -15.08 4.94
CA GLY A 491 -18.81 -14.26 6.08
C GLY A 491 -18.52 -12.80 5.74
N ALA A 492 -18.68 -12.37 4.48
CA ALA A 492 -18.62 -10.96 4.12
C ALA A 492 -19.62 -10.13 4.96
N ARG A 493 -19.15 -8.96 5.41
CA ARG A 493 -19.91 -8.03 6.25
C ARG A 493 -19.96 -6.65 5.57
N PRO A 494 -21.01 -5.85 5.82
CA PRO A 494 -21.05 -4.45 5.39
C PRO A 494 -19.83 -3.69 5.93
N GLY A 495 -19.16 -2.95 5.05
CA GLY A 495 -17.96 -2.20 5.40
C GLY A 495 -18.27 -0.80 5.92
N LEU A 496 -17.28 -0.14 6.54
CA LEU A 496 -17.40 1.28 6.89
C LEU A 496 -17.71 2.15 5.66
N SER A 497 -17.22 1.73 4.49
CA SER A 497 -17.47 2.35 3.18
C SER A 497 -18.95 2.49 2.83
N ASP A 498 -19.82 1.62 3.37
CA ASP A 498 -21.27 1.69 3.15
C ASP A 498 -21.91 2.89 3.86
N LEU A 499 -21.24 3.41 4.88
CA LEU A 499 -21.71 4.54 5.70
C LEU A 499 -20.93 5.82 5.39
N ILE A 500 -19.61 5.71 5.23
CA ILE A 500 -18.68 6.83 5.09
C ILE A 500 -17.82 6.63 3.86
N VAL A 501 -17.82 7.62 2.97
CA VAL A 501 -17.03 7.60 1.74
C VAL A 501 -16.13 8.82 1.63
N ARG A 502 -15.04 8.68 0.87
CA ARG A 502 -14.24 9.81 0.44
C ARG A 502 -14.94 10.52 -0.72
N GLN A 503 -15.02 11.85 -0.63
CA GLN A 503 -15.41 12.72 -1.72
C GLN A 503 -14.39 13.86 -1.84
N GLY A 504 -13.49 13.73 -2.81
CA GLY A 504 -12.32 14.60 -2.92
C GLY A 504 -11.49 14.55 -1.65
N SER A 505 -11.38 15.68 -0.95
CA SER A 505 -10.61 15.85 0.28
C SER A 505 -11.37 15.62 1.58
N LYS A 506 -12.62 15.18 1.49
CA LYS A 506 -13.50 15.04 2.66
C LYS A 506 -13.99 13.61 2.83
N LEU A 507 -14.17 13.21 4.07
CA LEU A 507 -15.01 12.09 4.47
C LEU A 507 -16.44 12.58 4.71
N VAL A 508 -17.40 11.94 4.05
CA VAL A 508 -18.83 12.30 4.07
C VAL A 508 -19.69 11.07 4.31
N LEU A 509 -20.88 11.26 4.86
CA LEU A 509 -21.84 10.19 5.06
C LEU A 509 -22.58 9.91 3.75
N ARG A 510 -22.57 8.64 3.32
CA ARG A 510 -23.14 8.19 2.04
C ARG A 510 -24.64 8.46 1.90
N ARG A 511 -25.37 8.51 3.02
CA ARG A 511 -26.82 8.77 3.06
C ARG A 511 -27.23 10.19 2.65
N PHE A 512 -26.29 11.14 2.60
CA PHE A 512 -26.60 12.52 2.27
C PHE A 512 -26.22 12.83 0.82
N GLU A 513 -27.19 13.28 0.03
CA GLU A 513 -26.95 13.76 -1.34
C GLU A 513 -26.12 15.07 -1.34
N ASN A 514 -26.34 15.93 -0.34
CA ASN A 514 -25.55 17.14 -0.13
C ASN A 514 -24.39 16.86 0.85
N PRO A 515 -23.13 16.96 0.43
CA PRO A 515 -21.96 16.76 1.28
C PRO A 515 -21.90 17.69 2.50
N ASP A 516 -22.49 18.88 2.40
CA ASP A 516 -22.49 19.87 3.49
C ASP A 516 -23.41 19.47 4.66
N ALA A 517 -24.33 18.54 4.45
CA ALA A 517 -25.10 17.92 5.53
C ALA A 517 -24.23 16.95 6.39
N SER A 518 -23.07 16.51 5.87
CA SER A 518 -22.12 15.67 6.61
C SER A 518 -21.19 16.48 7.50
N THR A 519 -21.63 16.77 8.72
CA THR A 519 -20.77 17.42 9.72
C THR A 519 -19.67 16.47 10.25
N PRO A 520 -18.49 16.98 10.67
CA PRO A 520 -17.44 16.14 11.25
C PRO A 520 -17.92 15.31 12.44
N ARG A 521 -18.74 15.89 13.32
CA ARG A 521 -19.32 15.19 14.47
C ARG A 521 -20.20 14.01 14.06
N LEU A 522 -21.01 14.15 13.00
CA LEU A 522 -21.86 13.07 12.49
C LEU A 522 -21.04 11.95 11.84
N VAL A 523 -19.97 12.30 11.13
CA VAL A 523 -19.04 11.32 10.54
C VAL A 523 -18.36 10.51 11.66
N GLN A 524 -17.80 11.19 12.66
CA GLN A 524 -17.14 10.54 13.80
C GLN A 524 -18.11 9.71 14.64
N SER A 525 -19.33 10.19 14.92
CA SER A 525 -20.31 9.41 15.69
C SER A 525 -20.71 8.14 14.94
N THR A 526 -20.92 8.24 13.62
CA THR A 526 -21.26 7.08 12.78
C THR A 526 -20.12 6.07 12.76
N ALA A 527 -18.88 6.53 12.61
CA ALA A 527 -17.71 5.65 12.64
C ALA A 527 -17.53 4.98 14.01
N ARG A 528 -17.66 5.73 15.10
CA ARG A 528 -17.55 5.21 16.47
C ARG A 528 -18.56 4.10 16.72
N ASP A 529 -19.83 4.32 16.37
CA ASP A 529 -20.90 3.36 16.62
C ASP A 529 -20.72 2.09 15.74
N TRP A 530 -20.26 2.24 14.50
CA TRP A 530 -19.91 1.12 13.63
C TRP A 530 -18.71 0.33 14.17
N TRP A 531 -17.61 1.01 14.52
CA TRP A 531 -16.41 0.37 15.06
C TRP A 531 -16.66 -0.33 16.39
N ALA A 532 -17.48 0.25 17.28
CA ALA A 532 -17.87 -0.42 18.53
C ALA A 532 -18.55 -1.77 18.25
N THR A 533 -19.43 -1.81 17.24
CA THR A 533 -20.13 -3.02 16.82
C THR A 533 -19.17 -4.05 16.21
N GLU A 534 -18.27 -3.63 15.31
CA GLU A 534 -17.33 -4.52 14.64
C GLU A 534 -16.24 -5.05 15.60
N ILE A 535 -15.77 -4.25 16.55
CA ILE A 535 -14.85 -4.67 17.61
C ILE A 535 -15.52 -5.71 18.50
N GLU A 536 -16.76 -5.47 18.95
CA GLU A 536 -17.49 -6.42 19.79
C GLU A 536 -17.65 -7.78 19.09
N GLN A 537 -17.96 -7.78 17.80
CA GLN A 537 -18.08 -9.02 17.05
C GLN A 537 -16.75 -9.71 16.81
N SER A 538 -15.67 -8.95 16.59
CA SER A 538 -14.31 -9.46 16.49
C SER A 538 -13.88 -10.14 17.79
N GLU A 539 -14.17 -9.51 18.94
CA GLU A 539 -13.94 -10.08 20.28
C GLU A 539 -14.73 -11.38 20.48
N ARG A 540 -16.02 -11.39 20.12
CA ARG A 540 -16.86 -12.60 20.22
C ARG A 540 -16.34 -13.73 19.34
N TRP A 541 -15.91 -13.44 18.11
CA TRP A 541 -15.32 -14.43 17.22
C TRP A 541 -14.03 -15.00 17.79
N LEU A 542 -13.13 -14.15 18.31
CA LEU A 542 -11.88 -14.59 18.95
C LEU A 542 -12.14 -15.45 20.19
N GLN A 543 -13.13 -15.09 21.02
CA GLN A 543 -13.52 -15.88 22.18
C GLN A 543 -14.08 -17.25 21.77
N ALA A 544 -15.00 -17.29 20.81
CA ALA A 544 -15.55 -18.53 20.29
C ALA A 544 -14.46 -19.43 19.68
N ARG A 545 -13.52 -18.82 18.95
CA ARG A 545 -12.33 -19.51 18.41
C ARG A 545 -11.49 -20.12 19.50
N SER A 546 -11.05 -19.33 20.48
CA SER A 546 -10.20 -19.83 21.58
C SER A 546 -10.88 -20.94 22.39
N GLN A 547 -12.17 -20.79 22.70
CA GLN A 547 -12.94 -21.82 23.40
C GLN A 547 -13.10 -23.09 22.56
N GLY A 548 -13.43 -22.96 21.27
CA GLY A 548 -13.56 -24.10 20.38
C GLY A 548 -12.25 -24.85 20.18
N MET A 549 -11.13 -24.13 20.09
CA MET A 549 -9.79 -24.70 19.99
C MET A 549 -9.43 -25.47 21.27
N ALA A 550 -9.67 -24.88 22.45
CA ALA A 550 -9.43 -25.53 23.74
C ALA A 550 -10.29 -26.80 23.92
N ASN A 551 -11.51 -26.80 23.38
CA ASN A 551 -12.42 -27.95 23.43
C ASN A 551 -12.19 -28.96 22.28
N GLY A 552 -11.28 -28.69 21.34
CA GLY A 552 -11.00 -29.55 20.18
C GLY A 552 -12.14 -29.65 19.15
N ASN A 553 -13.10 -28.72 19.16
CA ASN A 553 -14.29 -28.75 18.28
C ASN A 553 -14.39 -27.52 17.36
N TRP A 554 -13.34 -26.70 17.28
CA TRP A 554 -13.31 -25.55 16.40
C TRP A 554 -13.37 -25.96 14.92
N ASN A 555 -14.34 -25.41 14.19
CA ASN A 555 -14.35 -25.50 12.75
C ASN A 555 -13.34 -24.49 12.17
N HIS A 556 -12.15 -24.97 11.81
CA HIS A 556 -11.11 -24.15 11.18
C HIS A 556 -11.53 -23.53 9.84
N ASN A 557 -12.61 -24.03 9.20
CA ASN A 557 -13.27 -23.37 8.08
C ASN A 557 -14.63 -22.82 8.54
N TYR A 558 -14.60 -21.89 9.50
CA TYR A 558 -15.78 -21.38 10.21
C TYR A 558 -16.93 -20.95 9.29
N TYR A 559 -16.61 -20.33 8.16
CA TYR A 559 -17.59 -19.85 7.17
C TYR A 559 -17.93 -20.86 6.06
N ASN A 560 -17.40 -22.08 6.14
CA ASN A 560 -17.59 -23.16 5.16
C ASN A 560 -17.32 -22.70 3.72
N ARG A 561 -16.18 -22.03 3.50
CA ARG A 561 -15.72 -21.62 2.17
C ARG A 561 -15.18 -22.83 1.40
N PRO A 562 -15.23 -22.84 0.06
CA PRO A 562 -14.57 -23.89 -0.73
C PRO A 562 -13.06 -23.85 -0.52
N SER A 563 -12.38 -24.98 -0.74
CA SER A 563 -10.92 -25.03 -0.86
C SER A 563 -10.45 -24.42 -2.18
N LEU A 564 -9.18 -24.01 -2.28
CA LEU A 564 -8.59 -23.54 -3.54
C LEU A 564 -8.71 -24.60 -4.64
N ARG A 565 -8.71 -25.90 -4.27
CA ARG A 565 -8.94 -27.01 -5.22
C ARG A 565 -10.34 -26.98 -5.81
N GLN A 566 -11.36 -26.79 -4.97
CA GLN A 566 -12.74 -26.73 -5.42
C GLN A 566 -13.00 -25.49 -6.28
N VAL A 567 -12.42 -24.34 -5.93
CA VAL A 567 -12.51 -23.11 -6.75
C VAL A 567 -11.88 -23.32 -8.13
N TYR A 568 -10.67 -23.90 -8.19
CA TYR A 568 -10.00 -24.18 -9.47
C TYR A 568 -10.84 -25.09 -10.36
N ASN A 569 -11.35 -26.21 -9.82
CA ASN A 569 -12.17 -27.14 -10.57
C ASN A 569 -13.43 -26.46 -11.12
N ALA A 570 -14.13 -25.67 -10.30
CA ALA A 570 -15.33 -24.95 -10.74
C ALA A 570 -15.04 -23.96 -11.87
N LEU A 571 -13.92 -23.23 -11.80
CA LEU A 571 -13.51 -22.30 -12.86
C LEU A 571 -13.09 -23.04 -14.14
N GLU A 572 -12.36 -24.15 -14.02
CA GLU A 572 -11.98 -24.98 -15.17
C GLU A 572 -13.19 -25.60 -15.85
N ASP A 573 -14.17 -26.09 -15.09
CA ASP A 573 -15.42 -26.62 -15.63
C ASP A 573 -16.16 -25.54 -16.44
N MET A 574 -16.25 -24.32 -15.92
CA MET A 574 -16.81 -23.17 -16.65
C MET A 574 -15.98 -22.81 -17.88
N ARG A 575 -14.64 -22.89 -17.82
CA ARG A 575 -13.75 -22.57 -18.95
C ARG A 575 -13.88 -23.59 -20.10
N LEU A 576 -14.14 -24.85 -19.77
CA LEU A 576 -14.31 -25.93 -20.73
C LEU A 576 -15.74 -26.02 -21.30
N ASP A 577 -16.71 -25.39 -20.64
CA ASP A 577 -18.09 -25.34 -21.09
C ASP A 577 -18.23 -24.46 -22.36
N PRO A 578 -18.76 -25.01 -23.48
CA PRO A 578 -18.98 -24.26 -24.71
C PRO A 578 -19.81 -22.97 -24.53
N LEU A 579 -20.70 -22.91 -23.54
CA LEU A 579 -21.52 -21.73 -23.24
C LEU A 579 -20.70 -20.53 -22.79
N PHE A 580 -19.47 -20.74 -22.34
CA PHE A 580 -18.55 -19.70 -21.87
C PHE A 580 -17.43 -19.41 -22.87
N GLN A 581 -17.39 -20.12 -24.01
CA GLN A 581 -16.38 -19.96 -25.07
C GLN A 581 -16.84 -19.03 -26.21
N THR A 582 -18.14 -18.76 -26.30
CA THR A 582 -18.76 -17.76 -27.18
C THR A 582 -18.88 -16.42 -26.48
#